data_AF-A0A1I7JWK2-F1
#
_entry.id   AF-A0A1I7JWK2-F1
#
_cell.length_a   1.000
_cell.length_b   1.000
_cell.length_c   1.000
_cell.angle_alpha   90.00
_cell.angle_beta   90.00
_cell.angle_gamma   90.00
#
_symmetry.space_group_name_H-M   'P 1'
#
loop_
_entity.id
_entity.type
_entity.pdbx_description
1 polymer ?
#
loop_
_entity_poly.entity_id
_entity_poly.type
_entity_poly.pdbx_seq_one_letter_code
_entity_poly.pdbx_strand_id
1 'polypeptide(L)'
;MAYKIDGMNVSYDYSELIMELKSDVAEGLLDTSSIINIVRAPGSKLMGVNYIPIVDYYCPNALIELTEPLEILYNRDEYTDKEWEDMEEERRQILKKYRQDEPFFEKATVLAVLTEMEQWNKIL
;
A
#
# COMPACT_ATOMS: atom_id res chain seq x y z
N MET A 1 18.94 -14.49 7.77
CA MET A 1 18.84 -15.46 6.67
C MET A 1 19.02 -14.67 5.38
N ALA A 2 20.06 -14.92 4.59
CA ALA A 2 20.19 -14.32 3.25
C ALA A 2 19.65 -15.34 2.25
N TYR A 3 18.66 -14.94 1.45
CA TYR A 3 18.06 -15.82 0.47
C TYR A 3 18.83 -15.72 -0.84
N LYS A 4 19.62 -16.76 -1.14
CA LYS A 4 20.37 -16.86 -2.39
C LYS A 4 19.52 -17.59 -3.43
N ILE A 5 19.28 -16.94 -4.57
CA ILE A 5 18.72 -17.55 -5.77
C ILE A 5 19.85 -17.54 -6.80
N ASP A 6 20.28 -18.71 -7.26
CA ASP A 6 21.39 -18.88 -8.23
C ASP A 6 22.69 -18.13 -7.87
N GLY A 7 22.96 -17.95 -6.56
CA GLY A 7 24.14 -17.25 -6.06
C GLY A 7 24.01 -15.73 -5.95
N MET A 8 22.87 -15.16 -6.37
CA MET A 8 22.52 -13.74 -6.19
C MET A 8 21.61 -13.56 -4.98
N ASN A 9 21.86 -12.50 -4.21
CA ASN A 9 20.93 -12.04 -3.19
C ASN A 9 19.80 -11.30 -3.90
N VAL A 10 18.55 -11.63 -3.55
CA VAL A 10 17.38 -10.95 -4.11
C VAL A 10 16.67 -10.23 -2.95
N SER A 11 16.59 -8.91 -3.04
CA SER A 11 15.76 -8.04 -2.20
C SER A 11 14.68 -7.40 -3.03
N TYR A 12 13.65 -6.96 -2.31
CA TYR A 12 12.77 -5.90 -2.79
C TYR A 12 13.18 -4.61 -2.10
N ASP A 13 13.19 -3.52 -2.85
CA ASP A 13 13.29 -2.20 -2.25
C ASP A 13 11.93 -1.83 -1.67
N TYR A 14 11.79 -2.03 -0.37
CA TYR A 14 10.60 -1.67 0.39
C TYR A 14 10.74 -0.30 1.05
N SER A 15 11.79 0.47 0.74
CA SER A 15 12.11 1.69 1.49
C SER A 15 10.97 2.71 1.49
N GLU A 16 10.29 2.88 0.35
CA GLU A 16 9.12 3.76 0.21
C GLU A 16 7.92 3.22 1.01
N LEU A 17 7.47 1.99 0.75
CA LEU A 17 6.34 1.37 1.45
C LEU A 17 6.53 1.29 2.98
N ILE A 18 7.75 1.03 3.45
CA ILE A 18 8.08 1.04 4.88
C ILE A 18 7.98 2.45 5.44
N MET A 19 8.45 3.46 4.71
CA MET A 19 8.42 4.85 5.14
C MET A 19 6.98 5.37 5.23
N GLU A 20 6.17 5.11 4.21
CA GLU A 20 4.74 5.46 4.17
C GLU A 20 3.99 4.84 5.35
N LEU A 21 4.09 3.51 5.52
CA LEU A 21 3.37 2.81 6.58
C LEU A 21 3.83 3.22 7.99
N LYS A 22 5.10 3.60 8.15
CA LYS A 22 5.59 4.19 9.41
C LYS A 22 5.09 5.61 9.63
N SER A 23 4.93 6.42 8.58
CA SER A 23 4.33 7.76 8.68
C SER A 23 2.89 7.66 9.14
N ASP A 24 2.10 6.77 8.52
CA ASP A 24 0.70 6.53 8.90
C ASP A 24 0.56 6.14 10.38
N VAL A 25 1.48 5.33 10.89
CA VAL A 25 1.53 4.97 12.32
C VAL A 25 1.96 6.15 13.19
N ALA A 26 2.96 6.92 12.78
CA ALA A 26 3.45 8.07 13.53
C ALA A 26 2.42 9.21 13.62
N GLU A 27 1.62 9.39 12.57
CA GLU A 27 0.53 10.35 12.49
C GLU A 27 -0.74 9.89 13.23
N GLY A 28 -0.74 8.66 13.74
CA GLY A 28 -1.87 8.09 14.48
C GLY A 28 -3.04 7.67 13.60
N LEU A 29 -2.84 7.56 12.29
CA LEU A 29 -3.83 7.04 11.34
C LEU A 29 -4.01 5.52 11.53
N LEU A 30 -2.95 4.84 11.97
CA LEU A 30 -2.91 3.41 12.25
C LEU A 30 -2.18 3.12 13.56
N ASP A 31 -2.54 2.00 14.19
CA ASP A 31 -1.74 1.37 15.24
C ASP A 31 -1.00 0.17 14.66
N THR A 32 0.07 -0.27 15.32
CA THR A 32 0.79 -1.51 14.95
C THR A 32 -0.11 -2.76 14.98
N SER A 33 -1.19 -2.71 15.76
CA SER A 33 -2.21 -3.77 15.85
C SER A 33 -3.34 -3.61 14.83
N SER A 34 -3.43 -2.50 14.11
CA SER A 34 -4.46 -2.29 13.08
C SER A 34 -4.34 -3.35 11.98
N ILE A 35 -5.50 -3.81 11.51
CA ILE A 35 -5.59 -4.73 10.38
C ILE A 35 -5.74 -3.89 9.10
N ILE A 36 -4.85 -4.11 8.15
CA ILE A 36 -4.87 -3.48 6.82
C ILE A 36 -5.04 -4.54 5.73
N ASN A 37 -5.47 -4.12 4.55
CA ASN A 37 -5.46 -4.96 3.36
C ASN A 37 -4.13 -4.78 2.64
N ILE A 38 -3.47 -5.86 2.24
CA ILE A 38 -2.25 -5.82 1.43
C ILE A 38 -2.51 -6.42 0.05
N VAL A 39 -1.75 -5.94 -0.93
CA VAL A 39 -1.71 -6.47 -2.29
C VAL A 39 -0.38 -7.13 -2.52
N ARG A 40 -0.40 -8.31 -3.11
CA ARG A 40 0.80 -9.04 -3.50
C ARG A 40 0.92 -9.09 -5.02
N ALA A 41 2.14 -9.16 -5.54
CA ALA A 41 2.37 -9.37 -6.97
C ALA A 41 2.61 -10.86 -7.28
N PRO A 42 1.58 -11.65 -7.64
CA PRO A 42 1.71 -13.09 -7.84
C PRO A 42 2.70 -13.47 -8.95
N GLY A 43 2.90 -12.61 -9.94
CA GLY A 43 3.88 -12.79 -11.02
C GLY A 43 5.34 -12.61 -10.59
N SER A 44 5.58 -12.02 -9.42
CA SER A 44 6.92 -11.70 -8.91
C SER A 44 7.41 -12.71 -7.87
N LYS A 45 6.85 -13.92 -7.87
CA LYS A 45 7.17 -14.96 -6.88
C LYS A 45 8.65 -15.35 -6.95
N LEU A 46 9.35 -15.23 -5.83
CA LEU A 46 10.71 -15.75 -5.67
C LEU A 46 10.67 -17.26 -5.47
N MET A 47 10.90 -18.01 -6.56
CA MET A 47 10.81 -19.48 -6.60
C MET A 47 11.63 -20.18 -5.51
N GLY A 48 12.85 -19.69 -5.21
CA GLY A 48 13.76 -20.32 -4.25
C GLY A 48 13.30 -20.26 -2.79
N VAL A 49 12.34 -19.39 -2.47
CA VAL A 49 11.91 -19.10 -1.09
C VAL A 49 10.39 -19.07 -0.93
N ASN A 50 9.66 -19.34 -2.01
CA ASN A 50 8.21 -19.31 -2.06
C ASN A 50 7.61 -17.98 -1.55
N TYR A 51 8.34 -16.87 -1.73
CA TYR A 51 7.92 -15.55 -1.29
C TYR A 51 7.22 -14.80 -2.43
N ILE A 52 6.12 -14.12 -2.12
CA ILE A 52 5.40 -13.25 -3.05
C ILE A 52 5.39 -11.86 -2.44
N PRO A 53 6.02 -10.87 -3.10
CA PRO A 53 6.20 -9.54 -2.52
C PRO A 53 4.87 -8.83 -2.32
N ILE A 54 4.78 -8.11 -1.21
CA ILE A 54 3.82 -7.02 -1.03
C ILE A 54 4.17 -5.92 -2.04
N VAL A 55 3.17 -5.32 -2.67
CA VAL A 55 3.36 -4.20 -3.62
C VAL A 55 2.50 -3.00 -3.27
N ASP A 56 1.49 -3.17 -2.42
CA ASP A 56 0.63 -2.09 -1.96
C ASP A 56 -0.09 -2.46 -0.67
N TYR A 57 -0.66 -1.46 0.01
CA TYR A 57 -1.54 -1.65 1.15
C TYR A 57 -2.66 -0.60 1.18
N TYR A 58 -3.80 -0.98 1.76
CA TYR A 58 -4.97 -0.12 1.91
C TYR A 58 -5.44 -0.11 3.36
N CYS A 59 -5.50 1.10 3.90
CA CYS A 59 -5.98 1.37 5.26
C CYS A 59 -7.51 1.44 5.26
N PRO A 60 -8.19 0.79 6.21
CA PRO A 60 -9.65 0.85 6.30
C PRO A 60 -10.22 2.27 6.35
N ASN A 61 -9.52 3.19 7.03
CA ASN A 61 -9.95 4.59 7.15
C ASN A 61 -9.78 5.36 5.83
N ALA A 62 -8.69 5.11 5.09
CA ALA A 62 -8.44 5.74 3.79
C ALA A 62 -9.49 5.35 2.74
N LEU A 63 -10.15 4.20 2.90
CA LEU A 63 -11.22 3.77 1.98
C LEU A 63 -12.42 4.71 1.99
N ILE A 64 -12.70 5.36 3.12
CA ILE A 64 -13.82 6.29 3.22
C ILE A 64 -13.53 7.51 2.33
N GLU A 65 -12.35 8.11 2.47
CA GLU A 65 -11.90 9.23 1.63
C GLU A 65 -11.84 8.86 0.14
N LEU A 66 -11.50 7.60 -0.15
CA LEU A 66 -11.44 7.10 -1.52
C LEU A 66 -12.80 6.84 -2.16
N THR A 67 -13.85 6.55 -1.39
CA THR A 67 -15.14 6.10 -1.92
C THR A 67 -16.23 7.16 -1.84
N GLU A 68 -16.17 8.10 -0.90
CA GLU A 68 -17.14 9.19 -0.77
C GLU A 68 -16.90 10.31 -1.79
N PRO A 69 -17.90 10.82 -2.53
CA PRO A 69 -17.75 11.94 -3.47
C PRO A 69 -16.92 13.11 -2.92
N LEU A 70 -16.14 13.79 -3.77
CA LEU A 70 -15.29 14.90 -3.31
C LEU A 70 -16.09 16.00 -2.62
N GLU A 71 -17.34 16.24 -3.02
CA GLU A 71 -18.25 17.20 -2.40
C GLU A 71 -18.62 16.87 -0.94
N ILE A 72 -18.41 15.63 -0.50
CA ILE A 72 -18.60 15.21 0.89
C ILE A 72 -17.36 15.51 1.73
N LEU A 73 -16.18 15.47 1.12
CA LEU A 73 -14.89 15.60 1.80
C LEU A 73 -14.36 17.03 1.77
N TYR A 74 -14.66 17.76 0.69
CA TYR A 74 -14.11 19.07 0.39
C TYR A 74 -15.21 20.07 0.05
N ASN A 75 -15.01 21.31 0.45
CA ASN A 75 -15.89 22.40 0.07
C ASN A 75 -15.58 22.87 -1.35
N ARG A 76 -16.53 22.71 -2.27
CA ARG A 76 -16.34 23.01 -3.70
C ARG A 76 -15.88 24.44 -3.98
N ASP A 77 -16.32 25.40 -3.18
CA ASP A 77 -16.04 26.83 -3.35
C ASP A 77 -14.58 27.21 -3.03
N GLU A 78 -13.81 26.30 -2.40
CA GLU A 78 -12.40 26.53 -2.06
C GLU A 78 -11.45 26.22 -3.24
N TYR A 79 -11.96 25.66 -4.33
CA TYR A 79 -11.17 25.16 -5.46
C TYR A 79 -11.64 25.77 -6.78
N THR A 80 -10.69 26.03 -7.68
CA THR A 80 -11.02 26.38 -9.07
C THR A 80 -11.58 25.16 -9.82
N ASP A 81 -12.29 25.40 -10.92
CA ASP A 81 -12.82 24.31 -11.76
C ASP A 81 -11.74 23.34 -12.20
N LYS A 82 -10.56 23.86 -12.54
CA LYS A 82 -9.41 23.05 -12.95
C LYS A 82 -8.88 22.18 -11.81
N GLU A 83 -8.65 22.76 -10.63
CA GLU A 83 -8.18 21.99 -9.46
C GLU A 83 -9.18 20.89 -9.09
N TRP A 84 -10.48 21.19 -9.17
CA TRP A 84 -11.53 20.21 -8.91
C TRP A 84 -11.52 19.06 -9.93
N GLU A 85 -11.39 19.38 -11.23
CA GLU A 85 -11.28 18.36 -12.29
C GLU A 85 -10.04 17.47 -12.11
N ASP A 86 -8.90 18.07 -11.77
CA ASP A 86 -7.65 17.34 -11.51
C ASP A 86 -7.82 16.38 -10.31
N MET A 87 -8.42 16.85 -9.21
CA MET A 87 -8.73 16.01 -8.02
C MET A 87 -9.71 14.87 -8.35
N GLU A 88 -10.76 15.14 -9.14
CA GLU A 88 -11.72 14.12 -9.59
C GLU A 88 -11.04 13.05 -10.44
N GLU A 89 -10.14 13.45 -11.33
CA GLU A 89 -9.40 12.52 -12.18
C GLU A 89 -8.43 11.66 -11.36
N GLU A 90 -7.68 12.25 -10.42
CA GLU A 90 -6.82 11.51 -9.49
C GLU A 90 -7.63 10.49 -8.67
N ARG A 91 -8.76 10.92 -8.08
CA ARG A 91 -9.67 10.04 -7.33
C ARG A 91 -10.16 8.87 -8.19
N ARG A 92 -10.55 9.11 -9.45
CA ARG A 92 -11.00 8.04 -10.37
C ARG A 92 -9.89 7.04 -10.66
N GLN A 93 -8.65 7.50 -10.82
CA GLN A 93 -7.51 6.62 -11.07
C GLN A 93 -7.22 5.73 -9.85
N ILE A 94 -7.24 6.30 -8.64
CA ILE A 94 -7.01 5.52 -7.42
C ILE A 94 -8.18 4.53 -7.20
N LEU A 95 -9.43 4.94 -7.40
CA LEU A 95 -10.60 4.05 -7.33
C LEU A 95 -10.55 2.90 -8.33
N LYS A 96 -10.08 3.17 -9.55
CA LYS A 96 -9.90 2.14 -10.57
C LYS A 96 -8.86 1.11 -10.13
N LYS A 97 -7.72 1.56 -9.60
CA LYS A 97 -6.67 0.68 -9.06
C LYS A 97 -7.19 -0.13 -7.87
N TYR A 98 -7.84 0.51 -6.91
CA TYR A 98 -8.47 -0.14 -5.76
C TYR A 98 -9.40 -1.29 -6.19
N ARG A 99 -10.30 -1.06 -7.16
CA ARG A 99 -11.22 -2.09 -7.65
C ARG A 99 -10.52 -3.25 -8.38
N GLN A 100 -9.35 -3.01 -8.96
CA GLN A 100 -8.53 -4.06 -9.57
C GLN A 100 -7.85 -4.93 -8.50
N ASP A 101 -7.44 -4.31 -7.40
CA ASP A 101 -6.70 -4.96 -6.32
C ASP A 101 -7.63 -5.65 -5.29
N GLU A 102 -8.84 -5.12 -5.07
CA GLU A 102 -9.79 -5.58 -4.05
C GLU A 102 -10.04 -7.09 -4.04
N PRO A 103 -10.20 -7.78 -5.19
CA PRO A 103 -10.37 -9.24 -5.23
C PRO A 103 -9.17 -10.03 -4.67
N PHE A 104 -8.00 -9.41 -4.57
CA PHE A 104 -6.73 -10.03 -4.19
C PHE A 104 -6.24 -9.59 -2.81
N PHE A 105 -7.05 -8.86 -2.04
CA PHE A 105 -6.66 -8.40 -0.72
C PHE A 105 -6.40 -9.55 0.25
N GLU A 106 -5.24 -9.49 0.89
CA GLU A 106 -4.92 -10.28 2.07
C GLU A 106 -4.95 -9.38 3.29
N LYS A 107 -5.45 -9.88 4.43
CA LYS A 107 -5.47 -9.11 5.68
C LYS A 107 -4.26 -9.43 6.53
N ALA A 108 -3.59 -8.40 7.00
CA ALA A 108 -2.45 -8.52 7.90
C ALA A 108 -2.42 -7.36 8.89
N THR A 109 -1.76 -7.56 10.03
CA THR A 109 -1.52 -6.45 10.96
C THR A 109 -0.39 -5.56 10.43
N VAL A 110 -0.44 -4.27 10.74
CA VAL A 110 0.63 -3.32 10.39
C VAL A 110 2.00 -3.83 10.86
N LEU A 111 2.08 -4.36 12.08
CA LEU A 111 3.31 -4.96 12.60
C LEU A 111 3.82 -6.13 11.74
N ALA A 112 2.93 -7.02 11.31
CA ALA A 112 3.31 -8.17 10.47
C ALA A 112 3.83 -7.69 9.11
N VAL A 113 3.17 -6.71 8.50
CA VAL A 113 3.54 -6.14 7.21
C VAL A 113 4.89 -5.42 7.29
N LEU A 114 5.09 -4.56 8.28
CA LEU A 114 6.39 -3.90 8.51
C LEU A 114 7.51 -4.91 8.76
N THR A 115 7.26 -5.93 9.60
CA THR A 115 8.27 -6.96 9.89
C THR A 115 8.65 -7.74 8.63
N GLU A 116 7.66 -8.10 7.81
CA GLU A 116 7.87 -8.77 6.53
C GLU A 116 8.72 -7.89 5.59
N MET A 117 8.29 -6.65 5.35
CA MET A 117 9.00 -5.74 4.46
C MET A 117 10.43 -5.46 4.95
N GLU A 118 10.65 -5.19 6.24
CA GLU A 118 11.99 -4.96 6.79
C GLU A 118 12.91 -6.18 6.70
N GLN A 119 12.35 -7.39 6.78
CA GLN A 119 13.11 -8.63 6.60
C GLN A 119 13.57 -8.79 5.14
N TRP A 120 12.70 -8.46 4.18
CA TRP A 120 12.98 -8.58 2.74
C TRP A 120 13.74 -7.38 2.15
N ASN A 121 13.71 -6.22 2.82
CA ASN A 121 14.43 -5.00 2.42
C ASN A 121 15.96 -5.09 2.61
N LYS A 122 16.44 -6.06 3.41
CA LYS A 122 17.85 -6.16 3.82
C LYS A 122 18.73 -7.06 2.93
N ILE A 123 18.20 -7.57 1.82
CA ILE A 123 18.85 -8.64 1.05
C ILE A 123 19.46 -8.09 -0.25
N LEU A 124 20.52 -7.29 -0.17
CA LEU A 124 21.36 -6.93 -1.33
C LEU A 124 22.54 -7.90 -1.48
#